data_AF-Q2FQ65-F1
#
_entry.id   AF-Q2FQ65-F1
#
_cell.length_a   1.000
_cell.length_b   1.000
_cell.length_c   1.000
_cell.angle_alpha   90.00
_cell.angle_beta   90.00
_cell.angle_gamma   90.00
#
_symmetry.space_group_name_H-M   'P 1'
#
loop_
_entity.id
_entity.type
_entity.pdbx_description
1 polymer ?
#
loop_
_entity_poly.entity_id
_entity_poly.type
_entity_poly.pdbx_seq_one_letter_code
_entity_poly.pdbx_strand_id
1 'polypeptide(L)'
;MIKHTDNSLTSINVTYTDDIPEREIRALSSFQDVFSENIRRRILITKDIEKEEEGIEYIPLWRWFLGRYRDTGDLMDRKRKNKEV
;
A
#
# COMPACT_ATOMS: atom_id res chain seq x y z
N MET A 1 7.92 -14.39 -10.32
CA MET A 1 7.38 -15.20 -9.21
C MET A 1 6.53 -14.28 -8.34
N ILE A 2 5.21 -14.44 -8.37
CA ILE A 2 4.27 -13.63 -7.58
C ILE A 2 4.40 -14.09 -6.13
N LYS A 3 4.75 -13.18 -5.21
CA LYS A 3 5.13 -13.51 -3.83
C LYS A 3 3.95 -13.85 -2.90
N HIS A 4 2.71 -13.60 -3.32
CA HIS A 4 1.52 -13.85 -2.52
C HIS A 4 0.47 -14.62 -3.34
N THR A 5 0.15 -15.83 -2.90
CA THR A 5 -0.85 -16.72 -3.51
C THR A 5 -2.25 -16.51 -2.92
N ASP A 6 -2.42 -15.52 -2.02
CA ASP A 6 -3.64 -15.22 -1.27
C ASP A 6 -4.67 -14.38 -2.05
N ASN A 7 -4.42 -14.16 -3.34
CA ASN A 7 -5.24 -13.35 -4.25
C ASN A 7 -5.46 -11.90 -3.78
N SER A 8 -4.68 -11.45 -2.80
CA SER A 8 -4.80 -10.10 -2.26
C SER A 8 -4.25 -9.06 -3.24
N LEU A 9 -4.93 -7.93 -3.31
CA LEU A 9 -4.61 -6.79 -4.16
C LEU A 9 -4.07 -5.66 -3.29
N THR A 10 -3.04 -4.99 -3.79
CA THR A 10 -2.58 -3.71 -3.27
C THR A 10 -2.76 -2.70 -4.40
N SER A 11 -3.56 -1.66 -4.17
CA SER A 11 -3.65 -0.55 -5.11
C SER A 11 -2.55 0.45 -4.82
N ILE A 12 -1.87 0.89 -5.88
CA ILE A 12 -0.78 1.85 -5.78
C ILE A 12 -1.06 2.95 -6.80
N ASN A 13 -1.11 4.18 -6.33
CA ASN A 13 -1.10 5.36 -7.17
C ASN A 13 0.15 6.20 -6.84
N VAL A 14 0.55 7.08 -7.74
CA VAL A 14 1.79 7.87 -7.62
C VAL A 14 1.52 9.30 -8.02
N THR A 15 1.91 10.25 -7.17
CA THR A 15 1.92 11.67 -7.51
C THR A 15 3.23 12.32 -7.08
N TYR A 16 3.77 13.18 -7.93
CA TYR A 16 5.02 13.89 -7.70
C TYR A 16 4.80 15.40 -7.80
N THR A 17 3.94 15.89 -6.91
CA THR A 17 3.53 17.28 -6.79
C THR A 17 3.69 17.71 -5.33
N ASP A 18 3.77 19.02 -5.09
CA ASP A 18 3.87 19.56 -3.72
C ASP A 18 2.53 19.42 -2.97
N ASP A 19 1.42 19.63 -3.67
CA ASP A 19 0.06 19.38 -3.16
C ASP A 19 -0.51 18.09 -3.76
N ILE A 20 -1.17 17.26 -2.94
CA ILE A 20 -1.82 16.02 -3.39
C ILE A 20 -3.15 16.38 -4.05
N PRO A 21 -3.34 16.11 -5.36
CA PRO A 21 -4.62 16.36 -6.00
C PRO A 21 -5.67 15.34 -5.52
N GLU A 22 -6.88 15.82 -5.21
CA GLU A 22 -8.01 15.01 -4.75
C GLU A 22 -8.33 13.81 -5.68
N ARG A 23 -8.08 13.96 -6.99
CA ARG A 23 -8.29 12.85 -7.95
C ARG A 23 -7.44 11.60 -7.62
N GLU A 24 -6.28 11.77 -6.99
CA GLU A 24 -5.38 10.65 -6.69
C GLU A 24 -5.95 9.80 -5.55
N ILE A 25 -6.58 10.45 -4.57
CA ILE A 25 -7.31 9.84 -3.47
C ILE A 25 -8.56 9.15 -4.01
N ARG A 26 -9.34 9.85 -4.85
CA ARG A 26 -10.54 9.28 -5.48
C ARG A 26 -10.25 8.05 -6.32
N ALA A 27 -9.15 8.02 -7.08
CA ALA A 27 -8.77 6.85 -7.85
C ALA A 27 -8.55 5.62 -6.97
N LEU A 28 -7.90 5.80 -5.81
CA LEU A 28 -7.66 4.71 -4.84
C LEU A 28 -8.96 4.26 -4.15
N SER A 29 -9.86 5.20 -3.83
CA SER A 29 -11.17 4.90 -3.26
C SER A 29 -12.09 4.19 -4.27
N SER A 30 -12.16 4.66 -5.52
CA SER A 30 -12.93 3.97 -6.57
C SER A 30 -12.39 2.57 -6.86
N PHE A 31 -11.08 2.35 -6.73
CA PHE A 31 -10.51 1.01 -6.83
C PHE A 31 -10.97 0.12 -5.66
N GLN A 32 -11.07 0.66 -4.45
CA GLN A 32 -11.66 -0.03 -3.29
C GLN A 32 -13.08 -0.50 -3.56
N ASP A 33 -13.91 0.37 -4.13
CA ASP A 33 -15.32 0.09 -4.36
C ASP A 33 -15.51 -1.07 -5.35
N VAL A 34 -14.62 -1.20 -6.34
CA VAL A 34 -14.71 -2.22 -7.40
C VAL A 34 -14.14 -3.58 -6.97
N PHE A 35 -13.08 -3.61 -6.15
CA PHE A 35 -12.35 -4.85 -5.81
C PHE A 35 -12.33 -5.17 -4.31
N SER A 36 -13.32 -4.65 -3.57
CA SER A 36 -13.40 -4.58 -2.11
C SER A 36 -13.01 -5.87 -1.37
N GLU A 37 -13.39 -7.05 -1.87
CA GLU A 37 -13.14 -8.33 -1.21
C GLU A 37 -11.65 -8.73 -1.16
N ASN A 38 -10.83 -8.20 -2.07
CA ASN A 38 -9.44 -8.63 -2.22
C ASN A 38 -8.43 -7.53 -1.88
N ILE A 39 -8.85 -6.28 -1.67
CA ILE A 39 -7.90 -5.20 -1.41
C ILE A 39 -7.41 -5.23 0.03
N ARG A 40 -6.10 -5.42 0.17
CA ARG A 40 -5.38 -5.42 1.45
C ARG A 40 -4.81 -4.05 1.80
N ARG A 41 -4.41 -3.28 0.79
CA ARG A 41 -3.72 -2.00 0.96
C ARG A 41 -4.03 -1.04 -0.16
N ARG A 42 -4.00 0.24 0.18
CA ARG A 42 -4.08 1.36 -0.76
C ARG A 42 -2.93 2.30 -0.45
N ILE A 43 -2.07 2.50 -1.43
CA ILE A 43 -0.82 3.24 -1.27
C ILE A 43 -0.83 4.42 -2.22
N LEU A 44 -0.52 5.60 -1.72
CA LEU A 44 -0.19 6.76 -2.52
C LEU A 44 1.29 7.08 -2.36
N ILE A 45 2.07 6.88 -3.41
CA ILE A 45 3.46 7.31 -3.43
C ILE A 45 3.48 8.82 -3.70
N THR A 46 4.13 9.57 -2.82
CA THR A 46 4.18 11.04 -2.82
C THR A 46 5.61 11.51 -3.06
N LYS A 47 5.80 12.82 -3.28
CA LYS A 47 7.14 13.41 -3.34
C LYS A 47 7.90 13.20 -2.02
N ASP A 48 7.30 13.60 -0.90
CA ASP A 48 7.93 13.60 0.43
C ASP A 48 6.96 13.45 1.61
N ILE A 49 5.65 13.35 1.37
CA ILE A 49 4.61 13.25 2.41
C ILE A 49 4.52 11.81 2.95
N GLU A 50 4.61 11.67 4.27
CA GLU A 50 4.41 10.42 5.01
C GLU A 50 3.25 10.57 6.01
N LYS A 51 2.16 9.84 5.78
CA LYS A 51 0.98 9.81 6.67
C LYS A 51 0.08 8.61 6.35
N GLU A 52 -0.93 8.41 7.18
CA GLU A 52 -2.06 7.53 6.90
C GLU A 52 -3.35 8.34 7.04
N GLU A 53 -4.20 8.30 6.02
CA GLU A 53 -5.48 9.03 6.01
C GLU A 53 -6.51 8.23 5.24
N GLU A 54 -7.71 8.07 5.79
CA GLU A 54 -8.82 7.31 5.19
C GLU A 54 -8.44 5.87 4.79
N GLY A 55 -7.48 5.25 5.48
CA GLY A 55 -6.96 3.92 5.15
C GLY A 55 -6.17 3.88 3.83
N ILE A 56 -5.56 5.01 3.45
CA ILE A 56 -4.56 5.15 2.39
C ILE A 56 -3.23 5.49 3.06
N GLU A 57 -2.20 4.71 2.71
CA GLU A 57 -0.83 4.91 3.17
C GLU A 57 -0.09 5.84 2.21
N TYR A 58 0.35 7.00 2.70
CA TYR A 58 1.13 7.96 1.93
C TYR A 58 2.61 7.67 2.17
N ILE A 59 3.33 7.31 1.10
CA ILE A 59 4.73 6.91 1.18
C ILE A 59 5.58 7.88 0.35
N PRO A 60 6.58 8.54 0.96
CA PRO A 60 7.55 9.29 0.19
C PRO A 60 8.28 8.39 -0.83
N LEU A 61 8.42 8.85 -2.06
CA LEU A 61 9.07 8.12 -3.15
C LEU A 61 10.46 7.60 -2.77
N TRP A 62 11.24 8.39 -2.04
CA TRP A 62 12.57 8.00 -1.57
C TRP A 62 12.53 6.82 -0.59
N ARG A 63 11.51 6.71 0.28
CA ARG A 63 11.35 5.54 1.18
C ARG A 63 11.04 4.28 0.39
N TRP A 64 10.20 4.42 -0.64
CA TRP A 64 9.85 3.33 -1.53
C TRP A 64 11.08 2.83 -2.30
N PHE A 65 11.89 3.73 -2.85
CA PHE A 65 13.15 3.38 -3.55
C PHE A 65 14.17 2.65 -2.68
N LEU A 66 14.30 3.06 -1.41
CA LEU A 66 15.26 2.44 -0.49
C LEU A 66 14.84 1.05 -0.02
N GLY A 67 13.67 0.53 -0.44
CA GLY A 67 13.15 -0.76 0.00
C GLY A 67 12.88 -0.80 1.51
N ARG A 68 12.80 0.36 2.16
CA ARG A 68 12.54 0.47 3.61
C ARG A 68 11.07 0.40 3.94
N TYR A 69 10.21 0.42 2.93
CA TYR A 69 8.80 0.13 3.10
C TYR A 69 8.62 -1.37 3.39
N ARG A 70 8.45 -1.69 4.67
CA ARG A 70 8.25 -3.07 5.13
C ARG A 70 6.79 -3.45 4.91
N ASP A 71 6.59 -4.50 4.14
CA ASP A 71 5.34 -5.21 4.07
C ASP A 71 4.96 -5.71 5.47
N THR A 72 4.08 -5.02 6.18
CA THR A 72 3.55 -5.44 7.49
C THR A 72 2.83 -6.79 7.38
N GLY A 73 2.43 -7.18 6.18
CA GLY A 73 1.93 -8.52 5.88
C GLY A 73 2.94 -9.63 6.07
N ASP A 74 4.20 -9.41 5.65
CA ASP A 74 5.28 -10.39 5.78
C ASP A 74 5.60 -10.73 7.25
N LEU A 75 5.40 -9.78 8.17
CA LEU A 75 5.66 -9.98 9.60
C LEU A 75 4.63 -10.90 10.26
N MET A 76 3.36 -10.82 9.84
CA MET A 76 2.29 -11.70 10.36
C MET A 76 2.45 -13.13 9.82
N ASP A 77 2.82 -13.27 8.55
CA ASP A 77 3.04 -14.59 7.93
C ASP A 77 4.30 -15.29 8.48
N ARG A 78 5.39 -14.55 8.73
CA ARG A 78 6.57 -15.09 9.43
C ARG A 78 6.29 -15.49 10.88
N LYS A 79 5.46 -14.72 11.60
CA LYS A 79 5.05 -15.07 12.97
C LYS A 79 4.15 -16.31 13.02
N ARG A 80 3.31 -16.55 12.01
CA ARG A 80 2.53 -17.79 11.89
C ARG A 80 3.43 -19.00 11.61
N LYS A 81 4.35 -18.90 10.64
CA LYS A 81 5.31 -19.98 10.33
C LYS A 81 6.20 -20.39 11.51
N ASN A 82 6.63 -19.43 12.34
CA ASN A 82 7.49 -19.72 13.49
C ASN A 82 6.73 -20.25 14.73
N LYS A 83 5.39 -20.33 14.68
CA LYS A 83 4.58 -20.93 15.77
C LYS A 83 4.20 -22.39 15.51
N GLU A 84 4.47 -22.91 14.32
CA GLU A 84 4.16 -24.29 13.90
C GLU A 84 5.41 -25.21 13.93
N VAL A 85 6.50 -24.78 14.59
CA VAL A 85 7.73 -25.56 14.81
C VAL A 85 8.00 -25.70 16.30
#